data_AF-A0A8S9PP15-F1
#
_entry.id   AF-A0A8S9PP15-F1
#
_cell.length_a   1.000
_cell.length_b   1.000
_cell.length_c   1.000
_cell.angle_alpha   90.00
_cell.angle_beta   90.00
_cell.angle_gamma   90.00
#
_symmetry.space_group_name_H-M   'P 1'
#
loop_
_entity.id
_entity.type
_entity.pdbx_description
1 polymer ?
#
loop_
_entity_poly.entity_id
_entity_poly.type
_entity_poly.pdbx_seq_one_letter_code
_entity_poly.pdbx_strand_id
1 'polypeptide(L)'
;MTNIVKSLESSLATGNLQKMSETMDSFEKQFVNMEVQAEFMENAMAGSTSLSTPEGEVNSLMQQVADDYGLEVSVGLPQPAGHAIPTATEERVGEDDLSRRLAELKARG
;
A
#
# COMPACT_ATOMS: atom_id res chain seq x y z
N MET A 1 26.17 1.97 0.41
CA MET A 1 26.00 1.33 -0.91
C MET A 1 27.27 1.34 -1.77
N THR A 2 27.72 2.46 -2.36
CA THR A 2 28.87 2.48 -3.32
C THR A 2 30.16 1.87 -2.77
N ASN A 3 30.48 2.12 -1.50
CA ASN A 3 31.69 1.58 -0.87
C ASN A 3 31.64 0.06 -0.65
N ILE A 4 30.44 -0.51 -0.39
CA ILE A 4 30.24 -1.96 -0.25
C ILE A 4 30.33 -2.66 -1.61
N VAL A 5 29.75 -2.05 -2.64
CA VAL A 5 29.85 -2.58 -4.01
C VAL A 5 31.31 -2.60 -4.46
N LYS A 6 32.08 -1.55 -4.14
CA LYS A 6 33.50 -1.45 -4.48
C LYS A 6 34.36 -2.46 -3.70
N SER A 7 34.04 -2.74 -2.43
CA SER A 7 34.74 -3.77 -1.66
C SER A 7 34.37 -5.18 -2.12
N LEU A 8 33.15 -5.39 -2.57
CA LEU A 8 32.70 -6.66 -3.14
C LEU A 8 33.42 -6.94 -4.47
N GLU A 9 33.49 -5.95 -5.36
CA GLU A 9 34.18 -6.05 -6.65
C GLU A 9 35.69 -6.30 -6.46
N SER A 10 36.30 -5.63 -5.48
CA SER A 10 37.70 -5.87 -5.09
C SER A 10 37.93 -7.29 -4.52
N SER A 11 36.98 -7.81 -3.75
CA SER A 11 37.06 -9.16 -3.17
C SER A 11 36.84 -10.25 -4.23
N LEU A 12 35.95 -9.98 -5.20
CA LEU A 12 35.70 -10.84 -6.36
C LEU A 12 36.95 -10.94 -7.25
N ALA A 13 37.61 -9.82 -7.51
CA ALA A 13 38.83 -9.76 -8.33
C ALA A 13 40.02 -10.48 -7.68
N THR A 14 40.07 -10.54 -6.35
CA THR A 14 41.15 -11.18 -5.59
C THR A 14 40.85 -12.62 -5.19
N GLY A 15 39.66 -13.14 -5.50
CA GLY A 15 39.22 -14.49 -5.12
C GLY A 15 39.10 -14.71 -3.61
N ASN A 16 39.00 -13.63 -2.83
CA ASN A 16 38.94 -13.70 -1.37
C ASN A 16 37.50 -13.95 -0.91
N LEU A 17 37.12 -15.23 -0.84
CA LEU A 17 35.79 -15.69 -0.43
C LEU A 17 35.41 -15.24 1.00
N GLN A 18 36.39 -15.13 1.91
CA GLN A 18 36.15 -14.68 3.29
C GLN A 18 35.69 -13.21 3.31
N LYS A 19 36.42 -12.33 2.61
CA LYS A 19 36.03 -10.92 2.48
C LYS A 19 34.73 -10.75 1.70
N MET A 20 34.47 -11.62 0.72
CA MET A 20 33.21 -11.62 -0.01
C MET A 20 32.03 -11.92 0.92
N SER A 21 32.16 -12.92 1.80
CA SER A 21 31.14 -13.25 2.81
C SER A 21 30.91 -12.08 3.78
N GLU A 22 31.97 -11.49 4.32
CA GLU A 22 31.85 -10.34 5.24
C GLU A 22 31.22 -9.11 4.58
N THR A 23 31.53 -8.89 3.29
CA THR A 23 30.96 -7.79 2.52
C THR A 23 29.48 -8.05 2.19
N MET A 24 29.10 -9.31 1.92
CA MET A 24 27.71 -9.73 1.72
C MET A 24 26.88 -9.55 2.99
N ASP A 25 27.38 -9.97 4.16
CA ASP A 25 26.70 -9.76 5.45
C ASP A 25 26.49 -8.26 5.74
N SER A 26 27.46 -7.43 5.34
CA SER A 26 27.35 -5.97 5.47
C SER A 26 26.36 -5.37 4.47
N PHE A 27 26.26 -5.94 3.27
CA PHE A 27 25.28 -5.56 2.26
C PHE A 27 23.86 -5.88 2.74
N GLU A 28 23.61 -7.09 3.25
CA GLU A 28 22.31 -7.49 3.80
C GLU A 28 21.87 -6.56 4.93
N LYS A 29 22.76 -6.25 5.89
CA LYS A 29 22.45 -5.31 6.97
C LYS A 29 22.11 -3.90 6.48
N GLN A 30 22.77 -3.42 5.44
CA GLN A 30 22.42 -2.12 4.82
C GLN A 30 21.09 -2.19 4.09
N PHE A 31 20.81 -3.30 3.39
CA PHE A 31 19.57 -3.48 2.66
C PHE A 31 18.36 -3.56 3.58
N VAL A 32 18.46 -4.34 4.65
CA VAL A 32 17.40 -4.46 5.68
C VAL A 32 17.15 -3.13 6.38
N ASN A 33 18.20 -2.37 6.74
CA ASN A 33 18.00 -1.05 7.33
C ASN A 33 17.30 -0.08 6.36
N MET A 34 17.65 -0.13 5.09
CA MET A 34 17.04 0.71 4.07
C MET A 34 15.56 0.36 3.87
N GLU A 35 15.21 -0.93 3.91
CA GLU A 35 13.83 -1.40 3.82
C GLU A 35 13.01 -0.95 5.03
N VAL A 36 13.52 -1.13 6.25
CA VAL A 36 12.86 -0.65 7.48
C VAL A 36 12.71 0.87 7.47
N GLN A 37 13.71 1.60 6.98
CA GLN A 37 13.64 3.06 6.87
C GLN A 37 12.62 3.50 5.82
N ALA A 38 12.52 2.78 4.69
CA ALA A 38 11.54 3.05 3.65
C ALA A 38 10.12 2.77 4.17
N GLU A 39 9.90 1.65 4.85
CA GLU A 39 8.61 1.30 5.47
C GLU A 39 8.20 2.32 6.53
N PHE A 40 9.14 2.74 7.39
CA PHE A 40 8.86 3.75 8.41
C PHE A 40 8.56 5.12 7.79
N MET A 41 9.30 5.48 6.73
CA MET A 41 9.07 6.71 5.99
C MET A 41 7.73 6.67 5.25
N GLU A 42 7.37 5.53 4.64
CA GLU A 42 6.09 5.32 3.98
C GLU A 42 4.93 5.39 4.97
N ASN A 43 5.05 4.77 6.15
CA ASN A 43 4.04 4.85 7.20
C ASN A 43 3.90 6.28 7.76
N ALA A 44 5.02 6.97 8.01
CA ALA A 44 5.01 8.36 8.45
C ALA A 44 4.44 9.30 7.38
N MET A 45 4.77 9.07 6.11
CA MET A 45 4.22 9.80 4.97
C MET A 45 2.74 9.51 4.77
N ALA A 46 2.30 8.25 4.88
CA ALA A 46 0.90 7.87 4.82
C ALA A 46 0.10 8.58 5.92
N GLY A 47 0.58 8.52 7.17
CA GLY A 47 -0.06 9.22 8.29
C GLY A 47 -0.10 10.75 8.11
N SER A 48 0.95 11.35 7.57
CA SER A 48 0.97 12.80 7.28
C SER A 48 0.14 13.19 6.06
N THR A 49 0.02 12.29 5.07
CA THR A 49 -0.68 12.51 3.80
C THR A 49 -2.16 12.16 3.91
N SER A 50 -2.58 11.32 4.87
CA SER A 50 -4.00 11.03 5.15
C SER A 50 -4.83 12.30 5.36
N LEU A 51 -4.22 13.38 5.87
CA LEU A 51 -4.93 14.65 6.07
C LEU A 51 -5.01 15.50 4.78
N SER A 52 -4.03 15.41 3.89
CA SER A 52 -3.97 16.19 2.64
C SER A 52 -4.47 15.42 1.41
N THR A 53 -4.65 14.12 1.53
CA THR A 53 -5.17 13.24 0.47
C THR A 53 -6.08 12.20 1.13
N PRO A 54 -7.34 12.59 1.45
CA PRO A 54 -8.29 11.68 2.06
C PRO A 54 -8.60 10.50 1.14
N GLU A 55 -8.69 9.29 1.70
CA GLU A 55 -8.97 8.08 0.91
C GLU A 55 -10.28 8.18 0.12
N GLY A 56 -11.30 8.83 0.70
CA GLY A 56 -12.59 9.06 0.03
C GLY A 56 -12.48 9.94 -1.23
N GLU A 57 -11.65 10.98 -1.21
CA GLU A 57 -11.41 11.84 -2.38
C GLU A 57 -10.67 11.09 -3.48
N VAL A 58 -9.67 10.27 -3.12
CA VAL A 58 -8.95 9.40 -4.06
C VAL A 58 -9.86 8.34 -4.66
N ASN A 59 -10.73 7.73 -3.85
CA ASN A 59 -11.67 6.71 -4.31
C ASN A 59 -12.72 7.30 -5.26
N SER A 60 -13.24 8.50 -4.95
CA SER A 60 -14.16 9.22 -5.84
C SER A 60 -13.49 9.60 -7.16
N LEU A 61 -12.23 10.05 -7.13
CA LEU A 61 -11.48 10.38 -8.33
C LEU A 61 -11.17 9.12 -9.16
N MET A 62 -10.83 7.99 -8.51
CA MET A 62 -10.64 6.72 -9.21
C MET A 62 -11.91 6.22 -9.89
N GLN A 63 -13.08 6.36 -9.26
CA GLN A 63 -14.36 6.04 -9.91
C GLN A 63 -14.64 6.96 -11.09
N GLN A 64 -14.42 8.27 -10.95
CA GLN A 64 -14.62 9.21 -12.05
C GLN A 64 -13.70 8.91 -13.24
N VAL A 65 -12.41 8.62 -12.99
CA VAL A 65 -11.46 8.23 -14.04
C VAL A 65 -11.82 6.87 -14.63
N ALA A 66 -12.28 5.92 -13.82
CA ALA A 66 -12.75 4.63 -14.31
C ALA A 66 -13.94 4.77 -15.26
N ASP A 67 -14.94 5.58 -14.90
CA ASP A 67 -16.10 5.90 -15.72
C ASP A 67 -15.69 6.65 -17.00
N ASP A 68 -14.78 7.63 -16.91
CA ASP A 68 -14.29 8.41 -18.05
C ASP A 68 -13.54 7.55 -19.09
N TYR A 69 -12.83 6.51 -18.63
CA TYR A 69 -12.08 5.60 -19.49
C TYR A 69 -12.83 4.30 -19.81
N GLY A 70 -14.09 4.15 -19.37
CA GLY A 70 -14.90 2.94 -19.57
C GLY A 70 -14.25 1.68 -18.96
N LEU A 71 -13.35 1.86 -18.00
CA LEU A 71 -12.75 0.78 -17.24
C LEU A 71 -13.74 0.43 -16.14
N GLU A 72 -14.60 -0.56 -16.38
CA GLU A 72 -15.44 -1.13 -15.33
C GLU A 72 -14.51 -1.69 -14.25
N VAL A 73 -14.30 -0.96 -13.15
CA VAL A 73 -13.49 -1.41 -11.99
C VAL A 73 -14.28 -2.49 -11.27
N SER A 74 -14.28 -3.66 -11.90
CA SER A 74 -14.85 -4.92 -11.44
C SER A 74 -13.80 -5.72 -10.65
N VAL A 75 -12.86 -5.02 -10.01
CA VAL A 75 -11.98 -5.60 -9.01
C VAL A 75 -12.71 -5.56 -7.67
N GLY A 76 -13.54 -6.57 -7.42
CA GLY A 76 -13.89 -7.01 -6.06
C GLY A 76 -14.75 -6.08 -5.20
N LEU A 77 -15.25 -4.95 -5.70
CA LEU A 77 -16.46 -4.36 -5.12
C LEU A 77 -17.64 -5.26 -5.51
N PRO A 78 -18.56 -5.61 -4.58
CA PRO A 78 -19.68 -6.48 -4.88
C PRO A 78 -20.51 -5.85 -6.01
N GLN A 79 -20.37 -6.38 -7.22
CA GLN A 79 -21.27 -6.06 -8.31
C GLN A 79 -22.67 -6.50 -7.87
N PRO A 80 -23.68 -5.60 -7.85
CA PRO A 80 -25.05 -6.03 -7.70
C PRO A 80 -25.40 -6.84 -8.94
N ALA A 81 -25.40 -8.16 -8.77
CA ALA A 81 -25.76 -9.11 -9.79
C ALA A 81 -27.08 -8.69 -10.45
N GLY A 82 -27.05 -8.55 -11.77
CA GLY A 82 -28.18 -8.10 -12.56
C GLY A 82 -29.44 -8.91 -12.28
N HIS A 83 -30.43 -8.27 -11.67
CA HIS A 83 -31.84 -8.64 -11.76
C HIS A 83 -32.63 -7.34 -11.76
N ALA A 84 -33.33 -7.09 -12.87
CA ALA A 84 -34.27 -5.99 -12.99
C ALA A 84 -35.41 -6.17 -11.98
N ILE A 85 -35.48 -5.32 -10.95
CA ILE A 85 -36.64 -5.18 -10.04
C ILE A 85 -36.80 -3.67 -9.73
N PRO A 86 -38.01 -3.10 -9.84
CA PRO A 86 -38.21 -1.66 -9.97
C PRO A 86 -37.99 -0.91 -8.65
N THR A 87 -37.36 0.28 -8.78
CA THR A 87 -37.45 1.46 -7.90
C THR A 87 -37.84 1.20 -6.44
N ALA A 88 -36.82 1.07 -5.59
CA ALA A 88 -36.88 1.55 -4.21
C ALA A 88 -35.56 2.27 -3.92
N THR A 89 -35.69 3.49 -3.41
CA THR A 89 -34.65 4.44 -3.04
C THR A 89 -33.36 3.78 -2.55
N GLU A 90 -32.28 3.92 -3.30
CA GLU A 90 -30.93 3.58 -2.85
C GLU A 90 -30.54 4.54 -1.71
N GLU A 91 -30.66 4.07 -0.46
CA GLU A 91 -29.90 4.67 0.63
C GLU A 91 -28.42 4.42 0.33
N ARG A 92 -27.74 5.50 -0.05
CA ARG A 92 -26.28 5.57 -0.02
C ARG A 92 -25.85 5.24 1.40
N VAL A 93 -25.36 4.02 1.59
CA VAL A 93 -24.67 3.62 2.83
C VAL A 93 -23.35 4.40 2.83
N GLY A 94 -23.43 5.66 3.30
CA GLY A 94 -22.27 6.51 3.50
C GLY A 94 -21.36 5.89 4.55
N GLU A 95 -20.08 6.27 4.53
CA GLU A 95 -19.05 5.82 5.47
C GLU A 95 -19.44 6.02 6.94
N ASP A 96 -20.34 6.98 7.22
CA ASP A 96 -20.99 7.18 8.51
C ASP A 96 -21.77 5.95 9.01
N ASP A 97 -22.44 5.23 8.11
CA ASP A 97 -23.22 4.02 8.46
C ASP A 97 -22.30 2.85 8.79
N LEU A 98 -21.17 2.72 8.09
CA LEU A 98 -20.12 1.74 8.40
C LEU A 98 -19.44 2.06 9.73
N SER A 99 -19.10 3.33 9.96
CA SER A 99 -18.52 3.83 11.21
C SER A 99 -19.45 3.56 12.40
N ARG A 100 -20.75 3.77 12.21
CA ARG A 100 -21.78 3.48 13.22
C ARG A 100 -21.92 1.98 13.49
N ARG A 101 -21.96 1.14 12.46
CA ARG A 101 -22.00 -0.32 12.60
C ARG A 101 -20.76 -0.88 13.29
N LEU A 102 -19.57 -0.34 13.01
CA LEU A 102 -18.31 -0.70 13.67
C LEU A 102 -18.33 -0.30 15.14
N ALA A 103 -18.83 0.89 15.47
CA ALA A 103 -18.97 1.33 16.86
C ALA A 103 -19.94 0.45 17.65
N GLU A 104 -21.07 0.06 17.06
CA GLU A 104 -22.04 -0.85 17.67
C GLU A 104 -21.48 -2.26 17.88
N LEU A 105 -20.70 -2.79 16.93
CA LEU A 105 -19.99 -4.07 17.09
C LEU A 105 -18.95 -4.00 18.21
N LYS A 106 -18.21 -2.89 18.31
CA LYS A 106 -17.18 -2.67 19.34
C LYS A 106 -17.77 -2.50 20.74
N ALA A 107 -18.99 -1.97 20.84
CA ALA A 107 -19.70 -1.82 22.11
C ALA A 107 -20.40 -3.12 22.57
N ARG A 108 -20.56 -4.08 21.66
CA ARG A 108 -21.25 -5.36 21.91
C ARG A 108 -20.29 -6.53 22.19
N GLY A 109 -18.99 -6.35 21.95
CA GLY A 109 -17.91 -7.24 22.40
C GLY A 109 -17.34 -6.78 23.73
#